data_AF-A0A832DW56-F1
#
_entry.id   AF-A0A832DW56-F1
#
_cell.length_a   1.000
_cell.length_b   1.000
_cell.length_c   1.000
_cell.angle_alpha   90.00
_cell.angle_beta   90.00
_cell.angle_gamma   90.00
#
_symmetry.space_group_name_H-M   'P 1'
#
loop_
_entity.id
_entity.type
_entity.pdbx_description
1 polymer ?
#
loop_
_entity_poly.entity_id
_entity_poly.type
_entity_poly.pdbx_seq_one_letter_code
_entity_poly.pdbx_strand_id
1 'polypeptide(L)'
;MEYPDRMGYKVVSKNDPIFNEVCELLELDPEQVDYMLYEDFEEVDYTLYEDFDDFEGGGEAWQPENRIIEVYYVDGTRDEIEIELDSELDETLKRLLG
;
A
#
# COMPACT_ATOMS: atom_id res chain seq x y z
N MET A 1 -15.79 -19.25 -5.49
CA MET A 1 -15.34 -18.37 -4.39
C MET A 1 -14.80 -17.15 -5.08
N GLU A 2 -15.65 -16.14 -5.22
CA GLU A 2 -15.26 -14.81 -5.68
C GLU A 2 -14.72 -14.10 -4.43
N TYR A 3 -13.44 -13.74 -4.48
CA TYR A 3 -12.79 -12.96 -3.43
C TYR A 3 -13.50 -11.61 -3.32
N PRO A 4 -13.65 -11.03 -2.12
CA PRO A 4 -14.24 -9.69 -1.99
C PRO A 4 -13.38 -8.69 -2.77
N ASP A 5 -13.98 -8.14 -3.83
CA ASP A 5 -13.40 -7.28 -4.86
C ASP A 5 -13.15 -5.84 -4.36
N ARG A 6 -12.57 -5.68 -3.16
CA ARG A 6 -12.27 -4.36 -2.57
C ARG A 6 -11.00 -4.38 -1.74
N MET A 7 -9.87 -4.64 -2.38
CA MET A 7 -8.64 -3.97 -1.98
C MET A 7 -8.59 -2.72 -2.85
N GLY A 8 -8.89 -1.56 -2.26
CA GLY A 8 -8.67 -0.29 -2.93
C GLY A 8 -7.19 -0.18 -3.21
N TYR A 9 -6.78 -0.18 -4.47
CA TYR A 9 -5.40 0.15 -4.81
C TYR A 9 -5.42 1.53 -5.43
N LYS A 10 -4.60 2.43 -4.92
CA LYS A 10 -4.30 3.67 -5.60
C LYS A 10 -3.12 3.46 -6.53
N VAL A 11 -3.37 3.67 -7.82
CA VAL A 11 -2.36 3.58 -8.86
C VAL A 11 -1.76 4.95 -9.10
N VAL A 12 -0.43 5.04 -9.08
CA VAL A 12 0.33 6.23 -9.46
C VAL A 12 1.18 5.88 -10.68
N SER A 13 0.82 6.41 -11.84
CA SER A 13 1.50 6.15 -13.12
C SER A 13 2.33 7.35 -13.56
N LYS A 14 3.22 7.18 -14.55
CA LYS A 14 3.99 8.28 -15.16
C LYS A 14 3.16 9.50 -15.62
N ASN A 15 1.86 9.31 -15.86
CA ASN A 15 0.96 10.37 -16.32
C ASN A 15 0.39 11.21 -15.17
N ASP A 16 0.55 10.75 -13.92
CA ASP A 16 0.04 11.43 -12.75
C ASP A 16 0.96 12.61 -12.37
N PRO A 17 0.40 13.80 -12.06
CA PRO A 17 1.21 14.97 -11.73
C PRO A 17 2.05 14.77 -10.46
N ILE A 18 1.61 13.87 -9.58
CA ILE A 18 2.30 13.51 -8.33
C ILE A 18 3.38 12.43 -8.52
N PHE A 19 3.50 11.81 -9.71
CA PHE A 19 4.38 10.66 -9.93
C PHE A 19 5.83 10.94 -9.56
N ASN A 20 6.39 12.05 -10.05
CA ASN A 20 7.78 12.41 -9.77
C ASN A 20 8.01 12.71 -8.28
N GLU A 21 7.01 13.28 -7.61
CA GLU A 21 7.09 13.59 -6.17
C GLU A 21 7.06 12.30 -5.34
N VAL A 22 6.21 11.35 -5.71
CA VAL A 22 6.19 10.01 -5.08
C VAL A 22 7.49 9.25 -5.34
N CYS A 23 8.05 9.29 -6.55
CA CYS A 23 9.35 8.70 -6.83
C CYS A 23 10.46 9.35 -6.00
N GLU A 24 10.47 10.68 -5.85
CA GLU A 24 11.44 11.38 -5.02
C GLU A 24 11.35 10.95 -3.55
N LEU A 25 10.13 10.85 -3.00
CA LEU A 25 9.90 10.39 -1.62
C LEU A 25 10.36 8.96 -1.36
N LEU A 26 10.21 8.09 -2.35
CA LEU A 26 10.60 6.68 -2.27
C LEU A 26 12.06 6.43 -2.73
N GLU A 27 12.81 7.49 -3.02
CA GLU A 27 14.19 7.42 -3.55
C GLU A 27 14.30 6.56 -4.84
N LEU A 28 13.24 6.58 -5.66
CA LEU A 28 13.13 5.84 -6.91
C LEU A 28 13.51 6.69 -8.12
N ASP A 29 14.04 6.03 -9.15
CA ASP A 29 14.31 6.66 -10.44
C ASP A 29 13.03 6.69 -11.32
N PRO A 30 12.47 7.87 -11.63
CA PRO A 30 11.20 7.97 -12.37
C PRO A 30 11.31 7.53 -13.84
N GLU A 31 12.51 7.45 -14.41
CA GLU A 31 12.69 6.92 -15.77
C GLU A 31 12.51 5.40 -15.79
N GLN A 32 12.91 4.73 -14.71
CA GLN A 32 12.86 3.27 -14.55
C GLN A 32 11.53 2.73 -14.01
N VAL A 33 10.78 3.52 -13.24
CA VAL A 33 9.47 3.10 -12.71
C VAL A 33 8.37 3.32 -13.74
N ASP A 34 7.52 2.33 -14.03
CA ASP A 34 6.37 2.43 -14.93
C ASP A 34 5.11 2.93 -14.19
N TYR A 35 4.76 2.28 -13.09
CA TYR A 35 3.70 2.68 -12.17
C TYR A 35 3.93 2.10 -10.78
N MET A 36 3.23 2.65 -9.79
CA MET A 36 3.23 2.20 -8.41
C MET A 36 1.81 1.86 -7.99
N LEU A 37 1.65 0.77 -7.25
CA LEU A 37 0.40 0.41 -6.57
C LEU A 37 0.56 0.67 -5.09
N TYR A 38 -0.36 1.46 -4.56
CA TYR A 38 -0.43 1.81 -3.15
C TYR A 38 -1.67 1.13 -2.57
N GLU A 39 -1.50 0.26 -1.58
CA GLU A 39 -2.63 -0.36 -0.90
C GLU A 39 -3.37 0.70 -0.06
N ASP A 40 -4.64 0.96 -0.42
CA ASP A 40 -5.48 2.04 0.10
C ASP A 40 -6.24 1.60 1.37
N PHE A 41 -5.87 2.22 2.48
CA PHE A 41 -6.67 2.91 3.52
C PHE A 41 -8.05 2.45 4.01
N GLU A 42 -8.68 1.38 3.52
CA GLU A 42 -9.76 0.85 4.33
C GLU A 42 -9.14 0.31 5.61
N GLU A 43 -9.61 0.82 6.75
CA GLU A 43 -9.58 0.11 8.03
C GLU A 43 -9.87 -1.34 7.63
N VAL A 44 -8.86 -2.21 7.67
CA VAL A 44 -9.09 -3.60 7.32
C VAL A 44 -10.15 -4.02 8.31
N ASP A 45 -11.38 -4.23 7.84
CA ASP A 45 -12.49 -4.48 8.73
C ASP A 45 -12.29 -5.90 9.25
N TYR A 46 -11.54 -6.00 10.35
CA TYR A 46 -11.07 -7.27 10.90
C TYR A 46 -12.22 -8.13 11.44
N THR A 47 -13.44 -7.60 11.50
CA THR A 47 -14.63 -8.40 11.79
C THR A 47 -14.88 -9.48 10.72
N LEU A 48 -14.33 -9.31 9.51
CA LEU A 48 -14.40 -10.32 8.43
C LEU A 48 -13.43 -11.50 8.61
N TYR A 49 -12.45 -11.38 9.49
CA TYR A 49 -11.50 -12.47 9.83
C TYR A 49 -11.90 -13.24 11.10
N GLU A 50 -12.97 -12.84 11.79
CA GLU A 50 -13.45 -13.49 13.03
C GLU A 50 -14.17 -14.85 12.78
N ASP A 51 -14.45 -15.27 11.54
CA ASP A 51 -15.20 -16.52 11.29
C ASP A 51 -14.31 -17.77 11.12
N PHE A 52 -13.00 -17.67 11.38
CA PHE A 52 -12.11 -18.84 11.44
C PHE A 52 -11.54 -19.05 12.85
N ASP A 53 -12.26 -19.88 13.59
CA ASP A 53 -11.79 -20.78 14.65
C ASP A 53 -11.35 -20.15 15.98
N ASP A 54 -12.23 -20.29 16.99
CA ASP A 54 -11.90 -20.85 18.31
C ASP A 54 -10.48 -20.55 18.84
N PHE A 55 -10.16 -19.26 19.07
CA PHE A 55 -8.96 -18.89 19.84
C PHE A 55 -9.34 -18.11 21.09
N GLU A 56 -9.36 -18.82 22.21
CA GLU A 56 -9.43 -18.28 23.57
C GLU A 56 -8.12 -17.54 23.87
N GLY A 57 -7.96 -16.32 23.34
CA GLY A 57 -6.78 -15.49 23.55
C GLY A 57 -7.09 -14.05 23.13
N GLY A 58 -6.98 -13.11 24.06
CA GLY A 58 -7.39 -11.72 23.89
C GLY A 58 -6.91 -11.14 22.55
N GLY A 59 -7.87 -10.76 21.71
CA GLY A 59 -7.64 -10.25 20.37
C GLY A 59 -6.88 -8.93 20.38
N GLU A 60 -5.56 -9.01 20.31
CA GLU A 60 -4.80 -8.01 19.57
C GLU A 60 -5.14 -8.25 18.10
N ALA A 61 -6.05 -7.41 17.57
CA ALA A 61 -6.26 -7.34 16.13
C ALA A 61 -4.87 -7.20 15.48
N TRP A 62 -4.51 -8.14 14.60
CA TRP A 62 -3.28 -8.01 13.83
C TRP A 62 -3.42 -6.76 12.96
N GLN A 63 -2.80 -5.66 13.40
CA GLN A 63 -2.70 -4.43 12.63
C GLN A 63 -1.41 -4.52 11.82
N PRO A 64 -1.44 -4.30 10.50
CA PRO A 64 -0.21 -4.21 9.72
C PRO A 64 0.60 -3.05 10.30
N GLU A 65 1.83 -3.32 10.69
CA GLU A 65 2.74 -2.27 11.17
C GLU A 65 3.31 -1.45 10.00
N ASN A 66 3.20 -1.99 8.78
CA ASN A 66 3.72 -1.39 7.55
C ASN A 66 2.65 -1.32 6.46
N ARG A 67 2.72 -0.26 5.66
CA ARG A 67 2.08 -0.15 4.36
C ARG A 67 2.99 -0.67 3.26
N ILE A 68 2.41 -1.39 2.32
CA ILE A 68 3.12 -1.93 1.16
C ILE A 68 2.86 -1.04 -0.07
N ILE A 69 3.93 -0.74 -0.79
CA ILE A 69 3.89 -0.14 -2.12
C ILE A 69 4.54 -1.12 -3.09
N GLU A 70 3.79 -1.55 -4.10
CA GLU A 70 4.37 -2.32 -5.19
C GLU A 70 4.86 -1.36 -6.29
N VAL A 71 6.13 -1.48 -6.65
CA VAL A 71 6.76 -0.69 -7.70
C VAL A 71 6.94 -1.57 -8.93
N TYR A 72 6.36 -1.16 -10.05
CA TYR A 72 6.49 -1.86 -11.32
C TYR A 72 7.46 -1.08 -12.22
N TYR A 73 8.54 -1.71 -12.66
CA TYR A 73 9.56 -1.09 -13.50
C TYR A 73 9.30 -1.31 -14.98
N VAL A 74 9.84 -0.43 -15.82
CA VAL A 74 9.73 -0.49 -17.29
C VAL A 74 10.35 -1.75 -17.90
N ASP A 75 11.30 -2.37 -17.21
CA ASP A 75 11.93 -3.65 -17.61
C ASP A 75 11.06 -4.88 -17.29
N GLY A 76 9.92 -4.67 -16.62
CA GLY A 76 9.01 -5.74 -16.20
C GLY A 76 9.39 -6.37 -14.85
N THR A 77 10.42 -5.85 -14.19
CA THR A 77 10.73 -6.18 -12.79
C THR A 77 9.70 -5.52 -11.87
N ARG A 78 9.47 -6.12 -10.70
CA ARG A 78 8.67 -5.52 -9.61
C ARG A 78 9.45 -5.54 -8.30
N ASP A 79 9.22 -4.57 -7.45
CA ASP A 79 9.77 -4.46 -6.10
C ASP A 79 8.68 -4.05 -5.11
N GLU A 80 8.91 -4.30 -3.83
CA GLU A 80 7.94 -4.07 -2.75
C GLU A 80 8.61 -3.21 -1.68
N ILE A 81 8.04 -2.03 -1.42
CA ILE A 81 8.52 -1.11 -0.39
C ILE A 81 7.56 -1.17 0.80
N GLU A 82 8.10 -1.57 1.95
CA GLU A 82 7.40 -1.54 3.22
C GLU A 82 7.69 -0.22 3.95
N ILE A 83 6.63 0.48 4.34
CA ILE A 83 6.69 1.77 5.03
C ILE A 83 5.97 1.65 6.36
N GLU A 84 6.65 1.95 7.45
CA GLU A 84 6.04 1.94 8.79
C GLU A 84 4.82 2.90 8.82
N LEU A 85 3.68 2.40 9.31
CA LEU A 85 2.49 3.22 9.51
C LEU A 85 2.77 4.33 10.52
N ASP A 86 2.13 5.48 10.33
CA ASP A 86 2.33 6.69 11.15
C ASP A 86 3.75 7.30 11.08
N SER A 87 4.61 6.81 10.19
CA SER A 87 5.87 7.46 9.87
C SER A 87 5.65 8.78 9.12
N GLU A 88 6.66 9.67 9.15
CA GLU A 88 6.61 10.92 8.37
C GLU A 88 6.45 10.65 6.86
N LEU A 89 7.03 9.55 6.38
CA LEU A 89 6.91 9.11 4.99
C LEU A 89 5.48 8.65 4.68
N ASP A 90 4.89 7.82 5.53
CA ASP A 90 3.49 7.40 5.42
C ASP A 90 2.57 8.62 5.36
N GLU A 91 2.57 9.48 6.38
CA GLU A 91 1.71 10.67 6.45
C GLU A 91 1.88 11.62 5.25
N THR A 92 3.10 11.76 4.74
CA THR A 92 3.37 12.57 3.54
C THR A 92 2.77 11.95 2.30
N LEU A 93 2.97 10.64 2.10
CA LEU A 93 2.37 9.90 0.99
C LEU A 93 0.85 9.92 1.07
N LYS A 94 0.27 9.76 2.26
CA LYS A 94 -1.18 9.91 2.48
C LYS A 94 -1.68 11.25 1.98
N ARG A 95 -1.02 12.34 2.37
CA ARG A 95 -1.41 13.70 1.98
C ARG A 95 -1.31 13.96 0.48
N LEU A 96 -0.32 13.37 -0.19
CA LEU A 96 -0.15 13.50 -1.65
C LEU A 96 -1.14 12.66 -2.43
N LEU A 97 -1.45 11.48 -1.90
CA LEU A 97 -2.36 10.52 -2.48
C LEU A 97 -3.82 10.85 -2.16
N GLY A 98 -4.12 11.72 -1.20
CA GLY A 98 -5.48 12.25 -0.98
C GLY A 98 -6.43 11.20 -0.46
#